data_AF-A0A0F9GIA4-F1
#
_entry.id   AF-A0A0F9GIA4-F1
#
_cell.length_a   1.000
_cell.length_b   1.000
_cell.length_c   1.000
_cell.angle_alpha   90.00
_cell.angle_beta   90.00
_cell.angle_gamma   90.00
#
_symmetry.space_group_name_H-M   'P 1'
#
loop_
_entity.id
_entity.type
_entity.pdbx_description
1 polymer ?
#
loop_
_entity_poly.entity_id
_entity_poly.type
_entity_poly.pdbx_seq_one_letter_code
_entity_poly.pdbx_strand_id
1 'polypeptide(L)' 'VPEVEERQAARFSGFNWREWLELPVVERVDCVAYNRIRRAIEANEEDAREKEVRRKRGK' A
#
# COMPACT_ATOMS: atom_id res chain seq x y z
N VAL A 1 10.00 -6.26 -9.88
CA VAL A 1 9.07 -6.24 -8.73
C VAL A 1 8.30 -7.55 -8.76
N PRO A 2 8.09 -8.26 -7.64
CA PRO A 2 7.21 -9.43 -7.59
C PRO A 2 5.83 -9.13 -8.21
N GLU A 3 5.30 -10.00 -9.07
CA GLU A 3 4.01 -9.80 -9.75
C GLU A 3 2.86 -9.53 -8.76
N VAL A 4 2.89 -10.18 -7.60
CA VAL A 4 1.89 -9.97 -6.54
C VAL A 4 1.84 -8.51 -6.06
N GLU A 5 3.00 -7.86 -5.90
CA GLU A 5 3.05 -6.46 -5.50
C GLU A 5 2.57 -5.53 -6.61
N GLU A 6 2.88 -5.85 -7.87
CA GLU A 6 2.36 -5.09 -9.01
C GLU A 6 0.84 -5.22 -9.13
N ARG A 7 0.28 -6.42 -8.92
CA ARG A 7 -1.18 -6.62 -8.91
C ARG A 7 -1.87 -5.87 -7.78
N GLN A 8 -1.22 -5.78 -6.61
CA GLN A 8 -1.73 -4.98 -5.50
C GLN A 8 -1.68 -3.48 -5.82
N ALA A 9 -0.57 -3.01 -6.38
CA ALA A 9 -0.43 -1.62 -6.81
C ALA A 9 -1.43 -1.25 -7.92
N ALA A 10 -1.66 -2.14 -8.89
CA ALA A 10 -2.67 -1.95 -9.93
C ALA A 10 -4.07 -1.75 -9.35
N ARG A 11 -4.49 -2.64 -8.44
CA ARG A 11 -5.78 -2.53 -7.74
C ARG A 11 -5.88 -1.25 -6.91
N PHE A 12 -4.81 -0.91 -6.18
CA PHE A 12 -4.75 0.31 -5.37
C PHE A 12 -4.87 1.58 -6.21
N SER A 13 -4.21 1.60 -7.38
CA SER A 13 -4.26 2.71 -8.33
C SER A 13 -5.50 2.70 -9.23
N GLY A 14 -6.41 1.75 -9.06
CA GLY A 14 -7.68 1.67 -9.80
C GLY A 14 -7.58 1.07 -11.21
N PHE A 15 -6.47 0.45 -11.57
CA PHE A 15 -6.28 -0.22 -12.85
C PHE A 15 -6.69 -1.70 -12.76
N ASN A 16 -7.30 -2.22 -13.83
CA ASN A 16 -7.31 -3.66 -14.05
C ASN A 16 -5.93 -4.14 -14.56
N TRP A 17 -5.70 -5.44 -14.55
CA TRP A 17 -4.37 -5.98 -14.87
C TRP A 17 -3.94 -5.74 -16.32
N ARG A 18 -4.89 -5.67 -17.26
CA ARG A 18 -4.58 -5.39 -18.66
C ARG A 18 -4.13 -3.93 -18.84
N GLU A 19 -4.90 -2.99 -18.29
CA GLU A 19 -4.56 -1.55 -18.30
C GLU A 19 -3.19 -1.32 -17.66
N TRP A 20 -2.91 -1.99 -16.54
CA TRP A 20 -1.62 -1.93 -15.87
C TRP A 20 -0.45 -2.35 -16.76
N LEU A 21 -0.61 -3.43 -17.55
CA LEU A 21 0.43 -3.92 -18.45
C LEU A 21 0.68 -2.98 -19.63
N GLU A 22 -0.32 -2.17 -20.01
CA GLU A 22 -0.22 -1.14 -21.05
C GLU A 22 0.49 0.13 -20.55
N LEU A 23 0.60 0.34 -19.23
CA LEU A 23 1.33 1.47 -18.66
C LEU A 23 2.84 1.42 -18.93
N PRO A 24 3.50 2.58 -19.08
CA PRO A 24 4.96 2.68 -19.07
C PRO A 24 5.56 2.06 -17.80
N VAL A 25 6.72 1.41 -17.95
CA VAL A 25 7.42 0.76 -16.84
C VAL A 25 7.68 1.73 -15.67
N VAL A 26 8.04 2.97 -15.97
CA VAL A 26 8.31 4.00 -14.95
C VAL A 26 7.06 4.28 -14.12
N GLU A 27 5.90 4.47 -14.75
CA GLU A 27 4.63 4.72 -14.05
C GLU A 27 4.21 3.54 -13.17
N ARG A 28 4.42 2.31 -13.65
CA ARG A 28 4.21 1.11 -12.83
C ARG A 28 5.08 1.10 -11.58
N VAL A 29 6.37 1.41 -11.74
CA VAL A 29 7.33 1.45 -10.63
C VAL A 29 6.94 2.51 -9.60
N ASP A 30 6.56 3.70 -10.05
CA ASP A 30 6.12 4.79 -9.17
C ASP A 30 4.84 4.41 -8.40
N CYS A 31 3.87 3.79 -9.08
CA CYS A 31 2.67 3.27 -8.43
C CYS A 31 2.97 2.20 -7.38
N VAL A 32 3.90 1.27 -7.66
CA VAL A 32 4.35 0.27 -6.68
C VAL A 32 5.03 0.93 -5.49
N ALA A 33 5.92 1.90 -5.73
CA ALA A 33 6.61 2.63 -4.68
C ALA A 33 5.62 3.36 -3.77
N TYR A 34 4.66 4.08 -4.36
CA TYR A 34 3.63 4.79 -3.61
C TYR A 34 2.75 3.83 -2.78
N ASN A 35 2.31 2.71 -3.37
CA ASN A 35 1.55 1.69 -2.65
C ASN A 35 2.32 1.13 -1.43
N ARG A 36 3.64 0.87 -1.57
CA ARG A 36 4.47 0.42 -0.45
C ARG A 36 4.54 1.44 0.68
N ILE A 37 4.76 2.71 0.34
CA ILE A 37 4.82 3.81 1.33
C ILE A 37 3.47 3.93 2.03
N ARG A 38 2.36 3.89 1.29
CA ARG A 38 1.01 3.98 1.87
C ARG A 38 0.76 2.87 2.88
N ARG A 39 1.07 1.62 2.53
CA ARG A 39 0.89 0.47 3.43
C ARG A 39 1.76 0.58 4.70
N ALA A 40 2.98 1.10 4.57
CA ALA A 40 3.84 1.33 5.72
C ALA A 40 3.28 2.42 6.65
N ILE A 41 2.68 3.47 6.11
CA ILE A 41 1.99 4.50 6.91
C ILE A 41 0.80 3.90 7.64
N GLU A 42 -0.08 3.18 6.92
CA GLU A 42 -1.28 2.57 7.50
C GLU A 42 -0.95 1.61 8.65
N ALA A 43 0.08 0.77 8.49
CA ALA A 43 0.54 -0.13 9.53
C ALA A 43 1.03 0.64 10.78
N ASN A 44 1.80 1.72 10.59
CA ASN A 44 2.28 2.55 11.70
C ASN A 44 1.14 3.28 12.41
N GLU A 45 0.13 3.75 11.68
CA GLU A 45 -1.04 4.37 12.28
C GLU A 45 -1.88 3.37 13.08
N GLU A 46 -2.03 2.14 12.58
CA GLU A 46 -2.71 1.06 13.30
C GLU A 46 -1.98 0.72 14.61
N ASP A 47 -0.67 0.53 14.55
CA ASP A 47 0.18 0.32 15.73
C ASP A 47 0.05 1.46 16.75
N ALA A 48 0.02 2.71 16.28
CA ALA A 48 -0.14 3.88 17.14
C ALA A 48 -1.52 3.88 17.82
N ARG A 49 -2.60 3.59 17.07
CA ARG A 49 -3.96 3.45 17.60
C ARG A 49 -4.05 2.34 18.65
N GLU A 50 -3.47 1.18 18.38
CA GLU A 50 -3.46 0.06 19.33
C GLU A 50 -2.75 0.42 20.64
N LYS A 51 -1.58 1.06 20.56
CA LYS A 51 -0.83 1.52 21.74
C LYS A 51 -1.66 2.51 22.57
N GLU A 52 -2.39 3.41 21.92
CA GLU A 52 -3.26 4.35 22.61
C GLU A 52 -4.42 3.63 23.33
N VAL A 53 -5.07 2.67 22.66
CA VAL A 53 -6.15 1.87 23.26
C VAL A 53 -5.65 1.09 24.47
N ARG A 54 -4.50 0.41 24.36
CA ARG A 54 -3.88 -0.31 25.49
C ARG A 54 -3.57 0.62 26.65
N ARG A 55 -3.03 1.81 26.38
CA ARG A 55 -2.76 2.83 27.41
C ARG A 55 -4.02 3.30 28.12
N LYS A 56 -5.15 3.44 27.41
CA LYS A 56 -6.44 3.85 28.00
C LYS A 56 -7.09 2.75 28.83
N ARG A 57 -6.92 1.47 28.46
CA ARG A 57 -7.50 0.32 29.19
C ARG A 57 -6.71 -0.09 30.44
N GLY A 58 -5.42 0.24 30.51
CA GLY A 58 -4.56 -0.02 31.67
C GLY A 58 -4.59 1.06 32.75
N LYS A 59 -5.40 2.11 32.58
CA LYS A 59 -5.75 3.12 33.59
C LYS A 59 -7.17 2.89 34.05
#